data_AF-A0A848TVZ6-F1
#
_entry.id   AF-A0A848TVZ6-F1
#
_cell.length_a   1.000
_cell.length_b   1.000
_cell.length_c   1.000
_cell.angle_alpha   90.00
_cell.angle_beta   90.00
_cell.angle_gamma   90.00
#
_symmetry.space_group_name_H-M   'P 1'
#
loop_
_entity.id
_entity.type
_entity.pdbx_description
1 polymer ?
#
loop_
_entity_poly.entity_id
_entity_poly.type
_entity_poly.pdbx_seq_one_letter_code
_entity_poly.pdbx_strand_id
1 'polypeptide(L)'
;MIDDKGSDGDTQPVHKGLIDGPIDYGFLKREIQDKGPVRKFHPDTGLELILNITPCQCGFEGCTEDVISLAISHGVASFRSIVEKDDLMRHDSVDSFFHDFFHYPEAYFGSSGDEQMIEAEVISRLGVNPFAVYSSEDMHSEINKQISQVEVQEFGFWETHNLLPLLRILGIKRRLRKDMTTNAEKLESSEAKQLIEDVFDIGFLAGRLWSEYRTKVYHEDEIEKGLASLRAQAKRTAASGRKSAEKKKTNLECFLLEIEALSDHFPAFPERAILNQAYKNASRQREMPRSQKTIEEYETELRSNPEYRERYNAVFRTA
;
A
#
# COMPACT_ATOMS: atom_id res chain seq x y z
N MET A 1 4.31 11.48 -25.23
CA MET A 1 3.69 12.70 -24.67
C MET A 1 2.31 12.29 -24.20
N ILE A 2 2.21 11.97 -22.92
CA ILE A 2 0.92 11.75 -22.26
C ILE A 2 0.55 13.14 -21.76
N ASP A 3 -0.55 13.69 -22.29
CA ASP A 3 -1.10 14.94 -21.81
C ASP A 3 -1.56 14.71 -20.37
N ASP A 4 -0.73 15.17 -19.43
CA ASP A 4 -1.05 15.28 -18.02
C ASP A 4 -2.09 16.38 -17.87
N LYS A 5 -3.36 16.01 -18.07
CA LYS A 5 -4.48 16.85 -17.70
C LYS A 5 -4.52 16.85 -16.18
N GLY A 6 -3.75 17.77 -15.59
CA GLY A 6 -3.81 18.12 -14.19
C GLY A 6 -5.29 18.25 -13.82
N SER A 7 -5.74 17.33 -12.96
CA SER A 7 -7.01 17.47 -12.28
C SER A 7 -6.82 18.62 -11.28
N ASP A 8 -7.02 19.85 -11.75
CA ASP A 8 -7.42 20.95 -10.87
C ASP A 8 -8.76 20.53 -10.29
N GLY A 9 -8.71 19.73 -9.22
CA GLY A 9 -9.86 19.46 -8.41
C GLY A 9 -10.33 20.81 -7.91
N ASP A 10 -11.53 21.22 -8.31
CA ASP A 10 -12.25 22.39 -7.81
C ASP A 10 -12.27 22.31 -6.28
N THR A 11 -11.24 22.81 -5.63
CA THR A 11 -11.26 23.14 -4.21
C THR A 11 -12.29 24.25 -4.12
N GLN A 12 -13.51 23.88 -3.70
CA GLN A 12 -14.57 24.86 -3.49
C GLN A 12 -14.01 26.01 -2.66
N PRO A 13 -14.20 27.26 -3.09
CA PRO A 13 -13.63 28.41 -2.39
C PRO A 13 -14.18 28.42 -0.97
N VAL A 14 -13.31 28.12 -0.01
CA VAL A 14 -13.61 28.26 1.41
C VAL A 14 -14.05 29.70 1.64
N HIS A 15 -15.14 29.91 2.37
CA HIS A 15 -15.60 31.27 2.68
C HIS A 15 -14.45 32.04 3.33
N LYS A 16 -13.95 33.07 2.64
CA LYS A 16 -12.81 33.89 3.12
C LYS A 16 -13.01 34.39 4.56
N GLY A 17 -14.26 34.66 4.94
CA GLY A 17 -14.62 35.05 6.31
C GLY A 17 -14.46 33.95 7.38
N LEU A 18 -14.43 32.68 7.00
CA LEU A 18 -14.22 31.55 7.92
C LEU A 18 -12.74 31.40 8.30
N ILE A 19 -11.82 31.75 7.39
CA ILE A 19 -10.37 31.63 7.61
C ILE A 19 -9.83 32.87 8.30
N ASP A 20 -10.17 34.06 7.81
CA ASP A 20 -9.56 35.33 8.24
C ASP A 20 -10.29 35.99 9.43
N GLY A 21 -11.51 35.56 9.75
CA GLY A 21 -12.37 36.16 10.78
C GLY A 21 -12.21 35.55 12.18
N PRO A 22 -12.82 36.17 13.21
CA PRO A 22 -12.85 35.64 14.58
C PRO A 22 -13.44 34.24 14.62
N ILE A 23 -12.80 33.35 15.39
CA ILE A 23 -13.26 31.96 15.53
C ILE A 23 -14.57 31.93 16.34
N ASP A 24 -15.68 31.68 15.64
CA ASP A 24 -16.91 31.18 16.24
C ASP A 24 -16.92 29.65 16.12
N TYR A 25 -16.64 28.96 17.23
CA TYR A 25 -16.53 27.51 17.26
C TYR A 25 -17.80 26.79 16.76
N GLY A 26 -18.98 27.30 17.13
CA GLY A 26 -20.26 26.69 16.75
C GLY A 26 -20.53 26.82 15.26
N PHE A 27 -20.20 27.99 14.69
CA PHE A 27 -20.26 28.22 13.26
C PHE A 27 -19.21 27.38 12.50
N LEU A 28 -17.96 27.38 12.95
CA LEU A 28 -16.86 26.62 12.35
C LEU A 28 -17.16 25.12 12.32
N LYS A 29 -17.65 24.56 13.42
CA LYS A 29 -18.08 23.16 13.50
C LYS A 29 -19.18 22.84 12.49
N ARG A 30 -20.20 23.70 12.40
CA ARG A 30 -21.32 23.52 11.46
C ARG A 30 -20.85 23.58 10.01
N GLU A 31 -20.01 24.56 9.69
CA GLU A 31 -19.43 24.70 8.34
C GLU A 31 -18.60 23.47 7.96
N ILE A 32 -17.79 22.93 8.89
CA ILE A 32 -17.02 21.70 8.66
C ILE A 32 -17.94 20.48 8.46
N GLN A 33 -19.04 20.39 9.20
CA GLN A 33 -20.02 19.32 9.03
C GLN A 33 -20.75 19.40 7.68
N ASP A 34 -21.11 20.60 7.24
CA ASP A 34 -21.89 20.82 6.03
C ASP A 34 -21.03 20.75 4.75
N LYS A 35 -19.79 21.26 4.81
CA LYS A 35 -18.93 21.47 3.64
C LYS A 35 -17.64 20.65 3.64
N GLY A 36 -17.34 19.98 4.76
CA GLY A 36 -16.10 19.24 4.96
C GLY A 36 -14.96 20.07 5.59
N PRO A 37 -13.78 19.47 5.76
CA PRO A 37 -12.67 20.09 6.48
C PRO A 37 -12.24 21.44 5.90
N VAL A 38 -11.83 22.38 6.76
CA VAL A 38 -11.22 23.65 6.34
C VAL A 38 -9.81 23.37 5.86
N ARG A 39 -9.49 23.83 4.64
CA ARG A 39 -8.21 23.60 3.99
C ARG A 39 -7.51 24.92 3.71
N LYS A 40 -6.20 24.99 3.95
CA LYS A 40 -5.34 26.11 3.54
C LYS A 40 -4.09 25.59 2.86
N PHE A 41 -3.90 25.97 1.60
CA PHE A 41 -2.70 25.64 0.83
C PHE A 41 -1.65 26.74 0.97
N HIS A 42 -0.42 26.35 1.26
CA HIS A 42 0.74 27.23 1.36
C HIS A 42 1.58 27.09 0.07
N PRO A 43 1.49 28.03 -0.88
CA PRO A 43 2.12 27.88 -2.20
C PRO A 43 3.64 27.83 -2.13
N ASP A 44 4.25 28.52 -1.17
CA ASP A 44 5.71 28.60 -1.03
C ASP A 44 6.33 27.26 -0.62
N THR A 45 5.58 26.43 0.12
CA THR A 45 6.06 25.13 0.62
C THR A 45 5.36 23.94 -0.03
N GLY A 46 4.27 24.18 -0.76
CA GLY A 46 3.43 23.12 -1.33
C GLY A 46 2.69 22.30 -0.27
N LEU A 47 2.55 22.82 0.95
CA LEU A 47 1.89 22.13 2.07
C LEU A 47 0.40 22.51 2.13
N GLU A 48 -0.45 21.55 2.47
CA GLU A 48 -1.88 21.76 2.73
C GLU A 48 -2.17 21.51 4.21
N LEU A 49 -2.72 22.50 4.90
CA LEU A 49 -3.26 22.38 6.26
C LEU A 49 -4.74 22.05 6.21
N ILE A 50 -5.17 21.08 7.02
CA ILE A 50 -6.54 20.56 7.03
C ILE A 50 -7.04 20.52 8.48
N LEU A 51 -7.99 21.40 8.82
CA LEU A 51 -8.69 21.41 10.10
C LEU A 51 -10.03 20.68 9.97
N ASN A 52 -10.28 19.75 10.89
CA ASN A 52 -11.53 19.03 10.97
C ASN A 52 -12.01 18.94 12.43
N ILE A 53 -13.31 18.98 12.64
CA ILE A 53 -13.96 18.89 13.95
C ILE A 53 -15.03 17.82 13.87
N THR A 54 -14.88 16.77 14.67
CA THR A 54 -15.82 15.64 14.67
C THR A 54 -16.27 15.31 16.09
N PRO A 55 -17.52 14.88 16.33
CA PRO A 55 -17.93 14.40 17.64
C PRO A 55 -17.06 13.23 18.11
N CYS A 56 -16.74 13.18 19.40
CA CYS A 56 -15.96 12.10 19.99
C CYS A 56 -16.70 10.75 19.88
N GLN A 57 -15.98 9.70 19.48
CA GLN A 57 -16.51 8.34 19.28
C GLN A 57 -16.04 7.35 20.36
N CYS A 58 -15.59 7.83 21.52
CA CYS A 58 -15.01 7.01 22.59
C CYS A 58 -15.97 5.98 23.22
N GLY A 59 -17.22 5.91 22.77
CA GLY A 59 -18.20 4.91 23.22
C GLY A 59 -18.76 5.15 24.62
N PHE A 60 -18.31 6.19 25.34
CA PHE A 60 -18.89 6.58 26.62
C PHE A 60 -20.25 7.24 26.41
N GLU A 61 -21.30 6.66 27.02
CA GLU A 61 -22.65 7.24 27.00
C GLU A 61 -22.62 8.68 27.53
N GLY A 62 -23.08 9.61 26.70
CA GLY A 62 -23.15 11.03 27.06
C GLY A 62 -21.88 11.83 26.80
N CYS A 63 -20.84 11.29 26.14
CA CYS A 63 -19.72 12.11 25.71
C CYS A 63 -20.18 13.13 24.66
N THR A 64 -20.12 14.42 25.01
CA THR A 64 -20.45 15.55 24.11
C THR A 64 -19.22 16.27 23.58
N GLU A 65 -18.03 15.73 23.86
CA GLU A 65 -16.76 16.33 23.46
C GLU A 65 -16.55 16.22 21.96
N ASP A 66 -15.82 17.19 21.42
CA ASP A 66 -15.37 17.18 20.04
C ASP A 66 -13.90 16.78 19.94
N VAL A 67 -13.57 16.06 18.88
CA VAL A 67 -12.21 15.78 18.46
C VAL A 67 -11.86 16.78 17.36
N ILE A 68 -10.95 17.70 17.67
CA ILE A 68 -10.40 18.64 16.70
C ILE A 68 -9.12 18.03 16.16
N SER A 69 -9.10 17.71 14.88
CA SER A 69 -7.92 17.15 14.21
C SER A 69 -7.35 18.15 13.23
N LEU A 70 -6.05 18.38 13.29
CA LEU A 70 -5.30 19.18 12.35
C LEU A 70 -4.32 18.30 11.59
N ALA A 71 -4.32 18.38 10.26
CA ALA A 71 -3.37 17.66 9.44
C ALA A 71 -2.54 18.58 8.55
N ILE A 72 -1.27 18.25 8.35
CA ILE A 72 -0.41 18.79 7.29
C ILE A 72 -0.24 17.70 6.25
N SER A 73 -0.55 17.98 4.99
CA SER A 73 -0.32 17.08 3.87
C SER A 73 0.62 17.67 2.82
N HIS A 74 1.47 16.81 2.27
CA HIS A 74 2.29 17.08 1.09
C HIS A 74 2.27 15.86 0.17
N GLY A 75 1.61 15.98 -0.98
CA GLY A 75 1.45 14.86 -1.92
C GLY A 75 0.73 13.68 -1.25
N VAL A 76 1.46 12.58 -1.05
CA VAL A 76 0.94 11.34 -0.42
C VAL A 76 1.22 11.23 1.08
N ALA A 77 2.03 12.14 1.65
CA ALA A 77 2.34 12.15 3.07
C ALA A 77 1.34 13.05 3.81
N SER A 78 0.87 12.59 4.98
CA SER A 78 0.10 13.42 5.89
C SER A 78 0.50 13.18 7.33
N PHE A 79 0.58 14.25 8.10
CA PHE A 79 0.78 14.24 9.55
C PHE A 79 -0.49 14.76 10.18
N ARG A 80 -1.01 14.07 11.20
CA ARG A 80 -2.22 14.46 11.91
C ARG A 80 -1.94 14.63 13.40
N SER A 81 -2.44 15.72 13.96
CA SER A 81 -2.52 15.96 15.39
C SER A 81 -3.97 16.07 15.85
N ILE A 82 -4.19 15.80 17.14
CA ILE A 82 -5.41 16.21 17.86
C ILE A 82 -5.04 17.42 18.70
N VAL A 83 -5.86 18.45 18.62
CA VAL A 83 -5.68 19.74 19.31
C VAL A 83 -6.81 19.97 20.30
N GLU A 84 -6.50 20.60 21.43
CA GLU A 84 -7.52 20.98 22.38
C GLU A 84 -8.34 22.15 21.86
N LYS A 85 -9.61 22.21 22.26
CA LYS A 85 -10.50 23.31 21.88
C LYS A 85 -9.95 24.66 22.37
N ASP A 86 -9.43 24.70 23.58
CA ASP A 86 -8.92 25.94 24.15
C ASP A 86 -7.71 26.46 23.39
N ASP A 87 -6.86 25.56 22.85
CA ASP A 87 -5.73 25.96 22.01
C ASP A 87 -6.21 26.61 20.71
N LEU A 88 -7.19 26.00 20.01
CA LEU A 88 -7.79 26.62 18.82
C LEU A 88 -8.42 27.99 19.13
N MET A 89 -9.13 28.10 20.25
CA MET A 89 -9.88 29.30 20.63
C MET A 89 -8.99 30.45 21.15
N ARG A 90 -7.69 30.22 21.41
CA ARG A 90 -6.74 31.28 21.78
C ARG A 90 -6.33 32.16 20.60
N HIS A 91 -6.62 31.75 19.38
CA HIS A 91 -6.27 32.51 18.18
C HIS A 91 -7.40 33.42 17.71
N ASP A 92 -7.01 34.55 17.13
CA ASP A 92 -7.94 35.52 16.57
C ASP A 92 -8.62 35.02 15.28
N SER A 93 -8.06 34.02 14.60
CA SER A 93 -8.62 33.46 13.37
C SER A 93 -8.08 32.06 13.09
N VAL A 94 -8.76 31.29 12.22
CA VAL A 94 -8.24 29.99 11.76
C VAL A 94 -6.93 30.19 11.00
N ASP A 95 -6.77 31.32 10.29
CA ASP A 95 -5.52 31.68 9.63
C ASP A 95 -4.35 31.85 10.60
N SER A 96 -4.58 32.57 11.71
CA SER A 96 -3.61 32.76 12.78
C SER A 96 -3.25 31.44 13.45
N PHE A 97 -4.25 30.58 13.71
CA PHE A 97 -4.01 29.24 14.23
C PHE A 97 -3.20 28.37 13.26
N PHE A 98 -3.52 28.40 11.96
CA PHE A 98 -2.75 27.70 10.94
C PHE A 98 -1.32 28.21 10.80
N HIS A 99 -1.13 29.53 10.87
CA HIS A 99 0.20 30.13 10.89
C HIS A 99 0.98 29.64 12.11
N ASP A 100 0.39 29.70 13.31
CA ASP A 100 1.06 29.28 14.52
C ASP A 100 1.36 27.78 14.53
N PHE A 101 0.41 26.94 14.10
CA PHE A 101 0.65 25.51 13.93
C PHE A 101 1.70 25.21 12.87
N PHE A 102 1.76 25.98 11.78
CA PHE A 102 2.76 25.78 10.74
C PHE A 102 4.18 26.08 11.26
N HIS A 103 4.31 27.10 12.11
CA HIS A 103 5.59 27.53 12.67
C HIS A 103 5.99 26.77 13.94
N TYR A 104 5.01 26.28 14.71
CA TYR A 104 5.20 25.61 16.00
C TYR A 104 4.33 24.35 16.12
N PRO A 105 4.36 23.41 15.16
CA PRO A 105 3.44 22.28 15.15
C PRO A 105 3.56 21.41 16.41
N GLU A 106 4.73 21.39 17.06
CA GLU A 106 5.01 20.72 18.33
C GLU A 106 4.20 21.21 19.53
N ALA A 107 3.81 22.48 19.56
CA ALA A 107 2.97 23.03 20.64
C ALA A 107 1.58 22.38 20.64
N TYR A 108 1.18 21.87 19.48
CA TYR A 108 -0.14 21.30 19.20
C TYR A 108 -0.09 19.79 18.99
N PHE A 109 1.10 19.19 18.98
CA PHE A 109 1.24 17.75 18.88
C PHE A 109 1.00 17.08 20.23
N GLY A 110 -0.18 16.49 20.40
CA GLY A 110 -0.38 15.42 21.39
C GLY A 110 0.50 14.21 21.07
N SER A 111 0.61 13.24 21.99
CA SER A 111 1.11 11.91 21.59
C SER A 111 0.18 11.41 20.48
N SER A 112 0.66 11.27 19.25
CA SER A 112 -0.21 10.85 18.15
C SER A 112 -0.83 9.49 18.48
N GLY A 113 -1.99 9.17 17.92
CA GLY A 113 -2.58 7.84 18.09
C GLY A 113 -1.58 6.73 17.75
N ASP A 114 -0.70 6.97 16.77
CA ASP A 114 0.39 6.07 16.41
C ASP A 114 1.42 5.89 17.54
N GLU A 115 1.80 6.94 18.27
CA GLU A 115 2.70 6.82 19.42
C GLU A 115 2.06 5.96 20.52
N GLN A 116 0.78 6.17 20.82
CA GLN A 116 0.06 5.37 21.80
C GLN A 116 -0.07 3.91 21.36
N MET A 117 -0.28 3.66 20.06
CA MET A 117 -0.29 2.32 19.50
C MET A 117 1.08 1.64 19.60
N ILE A 118 2.16 2.36 19.28
CA ILE A 118 3.54 1.86 19.44
C ILE A 118 3.81 1.54 20.92
N GLU A 119 3.40 2.42 21.83
CA GLU A 119 3.58 2.25 23.27
C GLU A 119 2.81 1.06 23.81
N ALA A 120 1.56 0.87 23.37
CA ALA A 120 0.76 -0.32 23.70
C ALA A 120 1.41 -1.60 23.16
N GLU A 121 2.00 -1.54 21.96
CA GLU A 121 2.72 -2.66 21.38
C GLU A 121 4.00 -2.97 22.17
N VAL A 122 4.76 -1.96 22.58
CA VAL A 122 5.95 -2.11 23.45
C VAL A 122 5.58 -2.76 24.79
N ILE A 123 4.48 -2.32 25.42
CA ILE A 123 4.01 -2.91 26.68
C ILE A 123 3.60 -4.37 26.45
N SER A 124 2.77 -4.64 25.45
CA SER A 124 2.20 -5.96 25.22
C SER A 124 3.24 -6.98 24.75
N ARG A 125 4.22 -6.57 23.94
CA ARG A 125 5.24 -7.46 23.35
C ARG A 125 6.52 -7.56 24.16
N LEU A 126 6.94 -6.46 24.78
CA LEU A 126 8.23 -6.39 25.47
C LEU A 126 8.11 -6.28 26.98
N GLY A 127 6.90 -6.07 27.53
CA GLY A 127 6.72 -5.85 28.97
C GLY A 127 7.38 -4.57 29.50
N VAL A 128 7.81 -3.68 28.61
CA VAL A 128 8.48 -2.42 28.96
C VAL A 128 7.42 -1.33 29.10
N ASN A 129 7.47 -0.58 30.20
CA ASN A 129 6.66 0.61 30.44
C ASN A 129 7.35 1.85 29.83
N PRO A 130 6.83 2.40 28.72
CA PRO A 130 7.44 3.53 28.03
C PRO A 130 7.56 4.78 28.91
N PHE A 131 6.58 5.02 29.78
CA PHE A 131 6.56 6.22 30.62
C PHE A 131 7.74 6.24 31.62
N ALA A 132 8.06 5.09 32.21
CA ALA A 132 9.22 4.96 33.10
C ALA A 132 10.54 5.20 32.34
N VAL A 133 10.63 4.71 31.10
CA VAL A 133 11.80 4.95 30.23
C VAL A 133 11.95 6.44 29.89
N TYR A 134 10.87 7.10 29.47
CA TYR A 134 10.91 8.52 29.08
C TYR A 134 11.24 9.45 30.25
N SER A 135 10.88 9.05 31.46
CA SER A 135 11.14 9.81 32.68
C SER A 135 12.55 9.60 33.24
N SER A 136 13.25 8.54 32.81
CA SER A 136 14.63 8.27 33.21
C SER A 136 15.59 9.25 32.56
N GLU A 137 16.66 9.65 33.25
CA GLU A 137 17.79 10.38 32.64
C GLU A 137 18.59 9.50 31.68
N ASP A 138 18.77 8.23 32.04
CA ASP A 138 19.40 7.20 31.21
C ASP A 138 18.34 6.21 30.71
N MET A 139 17.83 6.47 29.51
CA MET A 139 16.85 5.59 28.85
C MET A 139 17.41 4.20 28.59
N HIS A 140 18.71 4.08 28.30
CA HIS A 140 19.29 2.79 27.94
C HIS A 140 19.35 1.86 29.14
N SER A 141 19.82 2.38 30.28
CA SER A 141 19.85 1.64 31.54
C SER A 141 18.45 1.24 32.00
N GLU A 142 17.47 2.14 31.92
CA GLU A 142 16.09 1.85 32.33
C GLU A 142 15.41 0.81 31.43
N ILE A 143 15.63 0.85 30.11
CA ILE A 143 15.16 -0.20 29.18
C ILE A 143 15.76 -1.55 29.56
N ASN A 144 17.08 -1.63 29.75
CA ASN A 144 17.76 -2.89 30.07
C ASN A 144 17.28 -3.47 31.41
N LYS A 145 17.06 -2.60 32.41
CA LYS A 145 16.51 -2.99 33.70
C LYS A 145 15.12 -3.60 33.56
N GLN A 146 14.22 -2.96 32.81
CA GLN A 146 12.87 -3.51 32.62
C GLN A 146 12.87 -4.81 31.82
N ILE A 147 13.64 -4.90 30.73
CA ILE A 147 13.77 -6.15 29.95
C ILE A 147 14.28 -7.29 30.83
N SER A 148 15.24 -7.02 31.73
CA SER A 148 15.80 -8.06 32.63
C SER A 148 14.79 -8.60 33.65
N GLN A 149 13.69 -7.88 33.88
CA GLN A 149 12.62 -8.24 34.80
C GLN A 149 11.46 -8.99 34.13
N VAL A 150 11.41 -8.99 32.80
CA VAL A 150 10.39 -9.75 32.06
C VAL A 150 10.80 -11.21 32.07
N GLU A 151 9.93 -12.08 32.62
CA GLU A 151 10.13 -13.53 32.54
C GLU A 151 10.38 -13.90 31.07
N VAL A 152 11.45 -14.67 30.82
CA VAL A 152 11.97 -14.97 29.47
C VAL A 152 10.87 -15.56 28.60
N GLN A 153 10.14 -14.70 27.91
CA GLN A 153 9.48 -15.03 26.66
C GLN A 153 10.54 -14.84 25.59
N GLU A 154 10.67 -15.82 24.70
CA GLU A 154 11.48 -15.64 23.48
C GLU A 154 10.82 -14.52 22.67
N PHE A 155 11.31 -13.29 22.86
CA PHE A 155 10.91 -12.19 22.00
C PHE A 155 11.32 -12.54 20.58
N GLY A 156 10.39 -12.38 19.63
CA GLY A 156 10.77 -12.51 18.24
C GLY A 156 11.84 -11.47 17.86
N PHE A 157 12.62 -11.82 16.84
CA PHE A 157 13.72 -10.99 16.37
C PHE A 157 13.22 -9.57 16.03
N TRP A 158 12.08 -9.46 15.35
CA TRP A 158 11.53 -8.20 14.87
C TRP A 158 10.95 -7.33 15.99
N GLU A 159 10.32 -7.93 16.98
CA GLU A 159 9.82 -7.24 18.18
C GLU A 159 10.98 -6.55 18.88
N THR A 160 12.08 -7.26 19.11
CA THR A 160 13.26 -6.70 19.78
C THR A 160 13.97 -5.64 18.90
N HIS A 161 14.16 -5.94 17.62
CA HIS A 161 14.96 -5.08 16.72
C HIS A 161 14.22 -3.84 16.22
N ASN A 162 12.88 -3.82 16.22
CA ASN A 162 12.13 -2.66 15.76
C ASN A 162 11.45 -1.90 16.91
N LEU A 163 10.84 -2.58 17.89
CA LEU A 163 10.12 -1.88 18.97
C LEU A 163 11.06 -1.19 19.96
N LEU A 164 12.25 -1.75 20.26
CA LEU A 164 13.20 -1.09 21.16
C LEU A 164 13.82 0.18 20.56
N PRO A 165 14.30 0.20 19.30
CA PRO A 165 14.71 1.44 18.67
C PRO A 165 13.57 2.44 18.54
N LEU A 166 12.35 1.99 18.20
CA LEU A 166 11.16 2.85 18.20
C LEU A 166 10.94 3.54 19.54
N LEU A 167 10.97 2.78 20.64
CA LEU A 167 10.83 3.32 21.98
C LEU A 167 11.90 4.39 22.28
N ARG A 168 13.16 4.14 21.89
CA ARG A 168 14.25 5.11 22.07
C ARG A 168 14.03 6.38 21.26
N ILE A 169 13.64 6.23 19.98
CA ILE A 169 13.36 7.36 19.07
C ILE A 169 12.21 8.20 19.62
N LEU A 170 11.13 7.58 20.10
CA LEU A 170 10.02 8.28 20.75
C LEU A 170 10.46 8.99 22.04
N GLY A 171 11.34 8.38 22.83
CA GLY A 171 11.92 9.01 24.01
C GLY A 171 12.76 10.25 23.67
N ILE A 172 13.61 10.17 22.65
CA ILE A 172 14.38 11.32 22.14
C ILE A 172 13.42 12.42 21.66
N LYS A 173 12.41 12.05 20.84
CA LYS A 173 11.39 12.99 20.35
C LYS A 173 10.71 13.76 21.49
N ARG A 174 10.31 13.05 22.55
CA ARG A 174 9.65 13.66 23.72
C ARG A 174 10.58 14.61 24.48
N ARG A 175 11.86 14.27 24.62
CA ARG A 175 12.86 15.16 25.24
C ARG A 175 13.06 16.43 24.42
N LEU A 176 13.25 16.30 23.10
CA LEU A 176 13.37 17.45 22.21
C LEU A 176 12.14 18.35 22.29
N ARG A 177 10.92 17.79 22.29
CA ARG A 177 9.68 18.56 22.49
C ARG A 177 9.65 19.29 23.84
N LYS A 178 10.09 18.64 24.92
CA LYS A 178 10.18 19.27 26.24
C LYS A 178 11.18 20.42 26.25
N ASP A 179 12.33 20.24 25.60
CA ASP A 179 13.36 21.29 25.50
C ASP A 179 12.87 22.47 24.66
N MET A 180 12.14 22.21 23.56
CA MET A 180 11.44 23.24 22.77
C MET A 180 10.46 24.02 23.64
N THR A 181 9.51 23.35 24.28
CA THR A 181 8.46 24.02 25.09
C THR A 181 9.04 24.78 26.28
N THR A 182 10.11 24.29 26.90
CA THR A 182 10.75 24.94 28.06
C THR A 182 11.61 26.14 27.66
N ASN A 183 12.22 26.11 26.46
CA ASN A 183 13.17 27.13 26.01
C ASN A 183 12.69 27.94 24.80
N ALA A 184 11.43 27.81 24.38
CA ALA A 184 10.90 28.42 23.16
C ALA A 184 11.20 29.92 23.06
N GLU A 185 11.04 30.66 24.15
CA GLU A 185 11.29 32.10 24.22
C GLU A 185 12.78 32.49 24.14
N LYS A 186 13.69 31.52 24.31
CA LYS A 186 15.14 31.72 24.39
C LYS A 186 15.90 31.19 23.18
N LEU A 187 15.24 30.44 22.31
CA LEU A 187 15.86 29.87 21.12
C LEU A 187 15.96 30.93 20.03
N GLU A 188 17.15 31.08 19.44
CA GLU A 188 17.30 31.88 18.23
C GLU A 188 16.50 31.24 17.07
N SER A 189 16.02 32.04 16.12
CA SER A 189 15.16 31.56 15.03
C SER A 189 15.77 30.39 14.22
N SER A 190 17.09 30.36 14.06
CA SER A 190 17.79 29.26 13.39
C SER A 190 17.85 27.98 14.22
N GLU A 191 17.97 28.09 15.55
CA GLU A 191 18.01 26.94 16.45
C GLU A 191 16.63 26.30 16.59
N ALA A 192 15.59 27.13 16.69
CA ALA A 192 14.21 26.66 16.65
C ALA A 192 13.90 25.89 15.35
N LYS A 193 14.35 26.42 14.20
CA LYS A 193 14.19 25.74 12.91
C LYS A 193 14.88 24.37 12.87
N GLN A 194 16.15 24.29 13.29
CA GLN A 194 16.88 23.01 13.30
C GLN A 194 16.19 21.99 14.21
N LEU A 195 15.72 22.43 15.37
CA LEU A 195 15.06 21.57 16.33
C LEU A 195 13.72 21.03 15.80
N ILE A 196 12.98 21.84 15.03
CA ILE A 196 11.78 21.39 14.29
C ILE A 196 12.14 20.33 13.24
N GLU A 197 13.18 20.56 12.44
CA GLU A 197 13.66 19.61 11.43
C GLU A 197 14.06 18.27 12.09
N ASP A 198 14.80 18.32 13.22
CA ASP A 198 15.20 17.12 13.97
C ASP A 198 13.97 16.34 14.49
N VAL A 199 12.97 17.02 15.05
CA VAL A 199 11.73 16.38 15.52
C VAL A 199 10.97 15.72 14.36
N PHE A 200 10.96 16.36 13.19
CA PHE A 200 10.33 15.83 11.99
C PHE A 200 11.04 14.56 11.48
N ASP A 201 12.36 14.61 11.35
CA ASP A 201 13.17 13.48 10.89
C ASP A 201 13.04 12.28 11.83
N ILE A 202 13.07 12.52 13.14
CA ILE A 202 12.87 11.50 14.17
C ILE A 202 11.45 10.92 14.07
N GLY A 203 10.43 11.76 13.84
CA GLY A 203 9.06 11.32 13.60
C GLY A 203 8.92 10.45 12.35
N PHE A 204 9.57 10.83 11.26
CA PHE A 204 9.59 10.06 10.01
C PHE A 204 10.28 8.70 10.19
N LEU A 205 11.43 8.67 10.85
CA LEU A 205 12.13 7.42 11.19
C LEU A 205 11.25 6.51 12.05
N ALA A 206 10.56 7.06 13.05
CA ALA A 206 9.62 6.30 13.87
C ALA A 206 8.49 5.71 13.03
N GLY A 207 7.85 6.50 12.17
CA GLY A 207 6.80 6.02 11.27
C GLY A 207 7.29 4.90 10.34
N ARG A 208 8.51 5.03 9.80
CA ARG A 208 9.11 4.01 8.94
C ARG A 208 9.38 2.70 9.69
N LEU A 209 10.00 2.76 10.86
CA LEU A 209 10.27 1.56 11.67
C LEU A 209 8.98 0.89 12.13
N TRP A 210 7.95 1.67 12.46
CA TRP A 210 6.63 1.14 12.82
C TRP A 210 5.96 0.42 11.64
N SER A 211 6.03 1.01 10.45
CA SER A 211 5.51 0.38 9.22
C SER A 211 6.25 -0.92 8.90
N GLU A 212 7.57 -0.94 9.04
CA GLU A 212 8.39 -2.14 8.83
C GLU A 212 8.05 -3.24 9.85
N TYR A 213 7.99 -2.89 11.15
CA TYR A 213 7.53 -3.78 12.20
C TYR A 213 6.16 -4.39 11.86
N ARG A 214 5.19 -3.54 11.51
CA ARG A 214 3.84 -4.01 11.22
C ARG A 214 3.79 -4.94 10.01
N THR A 215 4.53 -4.60 8.96
CA THR A 215 4.62 -5.43 7.76
C THR A 215 5.21 -6.80 8.09
N LYS A 216 6.29 -6.84 8.88
CA LYS A 216 6.96 -8.10 9.26
C LYS A 216 6.10 -8.95 10.19
N VAL A 217 5.56 -8.37 11.25
CA VAL A 217 4.85 -9.14 12.28
C VAL A 217 3.42 -9.51 11.86
N TYR A 218 2.71 -8.63 11.15
CA TYR A 218 1.29 -8.85 10.83
C TYR A 218 1.02 -9.33 9.41
N HIS A 219 1.92 -9.03 8.46
CA HIS A 219 1.62 -9.26 7.04
C HIS A 219 2.56 -10.26 6.35
N GLU A 220 3.72 -10.60 6.92
CA GLU A 220 4.69 -11.50 6.27
C GLU A 220 4.08 -12.89 5.98
N ASP A 221 3.39 -13.49 6.94
CA ASP A 221 2.67 -14.76 6.76
C ASP A 221 1.65 -14.72 5.61
N GLU A 222 0.91 -13.61 5.48
CA GLU A 222 -0.08 -13.43 4.42
C GLU A 222 0.59 -13.28 3.06
N ILE A 223 1.68 -12.50 3.02
CA ILE A 223 2.52 -12.31 1.83
C ILE A 223 3.11 -13.66 1.39
N GLU A 224 3.65 -14.45 2.31
CA GLU A 224 4.22 -15.77 2.01
C GLU A 224 3.16 -16.74 1.46
N LYS A 225 1.97 -16.78 2.07
CA LYS A 225 0.83 -17.56 1.56
C LYS A 225 0.44 -17.11 0.16
N GLY A 226 0.39 -15.79 -0.08
CA GLY A 226 0.12 -15.22 -1.40
C GLY A 226 1.16 -15.65 -2.45
N LEU A 227 2.45 -15.54 -2.12
CA LEU A 227 3.54 -15.95 -3.00
C LEU A 227 3.54 -17.45 -3.27
N ALA A 228 3.27 -18.28 -2.27
CA ALA A 228 3.13 -19.73 -2.42
C ALA A 228 1.97 -20.09 -3.36
N SER A 229 0.83 -19.40 -3.23
CA SER A 229 -0.33 -19.57 -4.11
C SER A 229 0.00 -19.21 -5.56
N LEU A 230 0.66 -18.07 -5.80
CA LEU A 230 1.10 -17.65 -7.13
C LEU A 230 2.05 -18.66 -7.76
N ARG A 231 3.03 -19.16 -6.99
CA ARG A 231 3.95 -20.22 -7.45
C ARG A 231 3.21 -21.51 -7.81
N ALA A 232 2.24 -21.92 -6.99
CA ALA A 232 1.42 -23.10 -7.25
C ALA A 232 0.55 -22.94 -8.50
N GLN A 233 -0.04 -21.75 -8.71
CA GLN A 233 -0.77 -21.44 -9.93
C GLN A 233 0.14 -21.48 -11.16
N ALA A 234 1.31 -20.85 -11.10
CA ALA A 234 2.29 -20.89 -12.20
C ALA A 234 2.69 -22.33 -12.56
N LYS A 235 2.95 -23.19 -11.55
CA LYS A 235 3.22 -24.62 -11.77
C LYS A 235 2.06 -25.34 -12.46
N ARG A 236 0.82 -25.10 -12.02
CA ARG A 236 -0.39 -25.69 -12.63
C ARG A 236 -0.55 -25.24 -14.09
N THR A 237 -0.40 -23.95 -14.37
CA THR A 237 -0.50 -23.39 -15.72
C THR A 237 0.59 -23.96 -16.64
N ALA A 238 1.82 -24.12 -16.15
CA ALA A 238 2.90 -24.74 -16.91
C ALA A 238 2.62 -26.22 -17.19
N ALA A 239 2.13 -26.97 -16.20
CA ALA A 239 1.76 -28.37 -16.36
C ALA A 239 0.59 -28.55 -17.34
N SER A 240 -0.45 -27.70 -17.25
CA SER A 240 -1.56 -27.72 -18.19
C SER A 240 -1.14 -27.33 -19.60
N GLY A 241 -0.22 -26.37 -19.73
CA GLY A 241 0.37 -25.98 -21.01
C GLY A 241 1.11 -27.14 -21.68
N ARG A 242 1.93 -27.87 -20.93
CA ARG A 242 2.63 -29.08 -21.42
C ARG A 242 1.64 -30.17 -21.85
N LYS A 243 0.64 -30.48 -21.03
CA LYS A 243 -0.39 -31.48 -21.35
C LYS A 243 -1.19 -31.09 -22.60
N SER A 244 -1.50 -29.79 -22.75
CA SER A 244 -2.18 -29.26 -23.94
C SER A 244 -1.32 -29.39 -25.20
N ALA A 245 -0.03 -29.04 -25.10
CA ALA A 245 0.93 -29.18 -26.20
C ALA A 245 1.11 -30.65 -26.62
N GLU A 246 1.23 -31.56 -25.66
CA GLU A 246 1.31 -33.00 -25.92
C GLU A 246 0.04 -33.55 -26.57
N LYS A 247 -1.15 -33.13 -26.08
CA LYS A 247 -2.44 -33.48 -26.73
C LYS A 247 -2.48 -32.98 -28.18
N LYS A 248 -2.07 -31.73 -28.44
CA LYS A 248 -1.96 -31.17 -29.80
C LYS A 248 -1.02 -32.01 -30.67
N LYS A 249 0.17 -32.35 -30.15
CA LYS A 249 1.16 -33.18 -30.88
C LYS A 249 0.56 -34.51 -31.32
N THR A 250 -0.02 -35.27 -30.40
CA THR A 250 -0.59 -36.58 -30.73
C THR A 250 -1.83 -36.46 -31.64
N ASN A 251 -2.60 -35.37 -31.54
CA ASN A 251 -3.71 -35.10 -32.46
C ASN A 251 -3.21 -34.81 -33.89
N LEU A 252 -2.14 -34.03 -34.05
CA LEU A 252 -1.50 -33.78 -35.33
C LEU A 252 -0.95 -35.06 -35.95
N GLU A 253 -0.32 -35.92 -35.14
CA GLU A 253 0.20 -37.21 -35.58
C GLU A 253 -0.92 -38.13 -36.09
N CYS A 254 -2.02 -38.25 -35.33
CA CYS A 254 -3.19 -39.04 -35.75
C CYS A 254 -3.82 -38.45 -37.03
N PHE A 255 -3.91 -37.13 -37.14
CA PHE A 255 -4.42 -36.48 -38.35
C PHE A 255 -3.53 -36.75 -39.57
N LEU A 256 -2.20 -36.67 -39.39
CA LEU A 256 -1.24 -36.95 -40.46
C LEU A 256 -1.28 -38.41 -40.91
N LEU A 257 -1.39 -39.37 -39.99
CA LEU A 257 -1.55 -40.79 -40.33
C LEU A 257 -2.81 -41.05 -41.18
N GLU A 258 -3.92 -40.37 -40.89
CA GLU A 258 -5.14 -40.48 -41.69
C GLU A 258 -5.02 -39.80 -43.06
N ILE A 259 -4.21 -38.74 -43.19
CA ILE A 259 -3.88 -38.14 -44.49
C ILE A 259 -3.05 -39.12 -45.32
N GLU A 260 -2.03 -39.74 -44.71
CA GLU A 260 -1.17 -40.73 -45.35
C GLU A 260 -1.98 -41.97 -45.79
N ALA A 261 -2.93 -42.43 -44.98
CA ALA A 261 -3.80 -43.56 -45.34
C ALA A 261 -4.71 -43.27 -46.55
N LEU A 262 -4.92 -42.00 -46.88
CA LEU A 262 -5.71 -41.56 -48.05
C LEU A 262 -4.82 -41.13 -49.23
N SER A 263 -3.51 -41.38 -49.19
CA SER A 263 -2.56 -40.89 -50.21
C SER A 263 -2.88 -41.38 -51.62
N ASP A 264 -3.32 -42.64 -51.75
CA ASP A 264 -3.62 -43.28 -53.05
C ASP A 264 -4.79 -42.61 -53.79
N HIS A 265 -5.58 -41.79 -53.08
CA HIS A 265 -6.68 -41.02 -53.65
C HIS A 265 -6.24 -39.69 -54.25
N PHE A 266 -5.00 -39.25 -54.02
CA PHE A 266 -4.43 -38.08 -54.67
C PHE A 266 -3.75 -38.49 -55.99
N PRO A 267 -3.96 -37.77 -57.12
CA PRO A 267 -4.65 -36.49 -57.27
C PRO A 267 -6.13 -36.59 -57.68
N ALA A 268 -6.74 -37.79 -57.67
CA ALA A 268 -8.13 -37.98 -58.08
C ALA A 268 -9.12 -37.15 -57.23
N PHE A 269 -8.78 -36.89 -55.96
CA PHE A 269 -9.52 -36.00 -55.08
C PHE A 269 -8.70 -34.75 -54.71
N PRO A 270 -9.33 -33.56 -54.62
CA PRO A 270 -8.63 -32.35 -54.23
C PRO A 270 -8.13 -32.44 -52.78
N GLU A 271 -6.97 -31.84 -52.49
CA GLU A 271 -6.31 -31.82 -51.17
C GLU A 271 -7.30 -31.53 -50.03
N ARG A 272 -8.15 -30.51 -50.18
CA ARG A 272 -9.14 -30.13 -49.17
C ARG A 272 -10.19 -31.21 -48.88
N ALA A 273 -10.55 -32.06 -49.85
CA ALA A 273 -11.45 -33.18 -49.62
C ALA A 273 -10.76 -34.29 -48.80
N ILE A 274 -9.48 -34.56 -49.09
CA ILE A 274 -8.65 -35.52 -48.34
C ILE A 274 -8.47 -35.04 -46.89
N LEU A 275 -8.07 -33.78 -46.68
CA LEU A 275 -7.91 -33.19 -45.34
C LEU A 275 -9.20 -33.27 -44.51
N ASN A 276 -10.34 -32.92 -45.10
CA ASN A 276 -11.63 -32.99 -44.41
C ASN A 276 -12.01 -34.44 -44.04
N GLN A 277 -11.74 -35.41 -44.92
CA GLN A 277 -12.05 -36.81 -44.64
C GLN A 277 -11.09 -37.40 -43.60
N ALA A 278 -9.79 -37.13 -43.70
CA ALA A 278 -8.79 -37.53 -42.72
C ALA A 278 -9.12 -36.97 -41.33
N TYR A 279 -9.52 -35.70 -41.23
CA TYR A 279 -9.92 -35.11 -39.95
C TYR A 279 -11.15 -35.80 -39.35
N LYS A 280 -12.14 -36.14 -40.20
CA LYS A 280 -13.32 -36.90 -39.77
C LYS A 280 -12.94 -38.28 -39.27
N ASN A 281 -12.00 -38.97 -39.91
CA ASN A 281 -11.53 -40.27 -39.45
C ASN A 281 -10.76 -40.16 -38.12
N ALA A 282 -9.82 -39.21 -38.03
CA ALA A 282 -9.05 -38.94 -36.81
C ALA A 282 -9.96 -38.60 -35.62
N SER A 283 -11.02 -37.81 -35.84
CA SER A 283 -11.99 -37.45 -34.80
C SER A 283 -12.90 -38.60 -34.35
N ARG A 284 -12.96 -39.71 -35.10
CA ARG A 284 -13.62 -40.95 -34.67
C ARG A 284 -12.71 -41.81 -33.79
N GLN A 285 -11.40 -41.74 -34.01
CA GLN A 285 -10.42 -42.49 -33.24
C GLN A 285 -10.04 -41.77 -31.93
N ARG A 286 -10.06 -40.43 -31.94
CA ARG A 286 -9.64 -39.61 -30.80
C ARG A 286 -10.49 -38.35 -30.65
N GLU A 287 -10.53 -37.82 -29.43
CA GLU A 287 -11.16 -36.53 -29.16
C GLU A 287 -10.36 -35.38 -29.81
N MET A 288 -10.82 -35.00 -31.00
CA MET A 288 -10.30 -33.89 -31.79
C MET A 288 -11.14 -32.61 -31.57
N PRO A 289 -10.52 -31.41 -31.59
CA PRO A 289 -11.24 -30.14 -31.41
C PRO A 289 -12.18 -29.82 -32.58
N ARG A 290 -13.47 -29.59 -32.32
CA ARG A 290 -14.47 -29.40 -33.40
C ARG A 290 -14.48 -28.01 -34.06
N SER A 291 -13.68 -27.07 -33.56
CA SER A 291 -13.64 -25.69 -34.07
C SER A 291 -12.94 -25.62 -35.42
N GLN A 292 -13.60 -25.04 -36.43
CA GLN A 292 -13.05 -24.86 -37.77
C GLN A 292 -11.70 -24.14 -37.74
N LYS A 293 -11.56 -23.12 -36.89
CA LYS A 293 -10.30 -22.39 -36.71
C LYS A 293 -9.16 -23.31 -36.25
N THR A 294 -9.43 -24.23 -35.33
CA THR A 294 -8.41 -25.16 -34.83
C THR A 294 -8.02 -26.21 -35.87
N ILE A 295 -8.95 -26.60 -36.75
CA ILE A 295 -8.67 -27.47 -37.90
C ILE A 295 -7.68 -26.77 -38.84
N GLU A 296 -7.96 -25.51 -39.20
CA GLU A 296 -7.08 -24.70 -40.06
C GLU A 296 -5.70 -24.46 -39.42
N GLU A 297 -5.64 -24.27 -38.11
CA GLU A 297 -4.38 -24.21 -37.35
C GLU A 297 -3.60 -25.53 -37.46
N TYR A 298 -4.27 -26.68 -37.39
CA TYR A 298 -3.62 -27.99 -37.55
C TYR A 298 -3.09 -28.17 -38.97
N GLU A 299 -3.88 -27.83 -39.99
CA GLU A 299 -3.43 -27.86 -41.39
C GLU A 299 -2.21 -26.97 -41.61
N THR A 300 -2.23 -25.76 -41.04
CA THR A 300 -1.11 -24.81 -41.13
C THR A 300 0.14 -25.37 -40.45
N GLU A 301 -0.01 -25.98 -39.28
CA GLU A 301 1.09 -26.61 -38.55
C GLU A 301 1.69 -27.77 -39.34
N LEU A 302 0.88 -28.66 -39.91
CA LEU A 302 1.36 -29.79 -40.73
C LEU A 302 2.19 -29.33 -41.94
N ARG A 303 1.84 -28.19 -42.54
CA ARG A 303 2.54 -27.61 -43.70
C ARG A 303 3.83 -26.87 -43.34
N SER A 304 3.86 -26.23 -42.16
CA SER A 304 4.94 -25.31 -41.78
C SER A 304 5.99 -25.94 -40.86
N ASN A 305 5.58 -26.84 -39.98
CA ASN A 305 6.46 -27.45 -38.98
C ASN A 305 7.35 -28.54 -39.62
N PRO A 306 8.69 -28.44 -39.52
CA PRO A 306 9.61 -29.41 -40.10
C PRO A 306 9.35 -30.87 -39.71
N GLU A 307 8.81 -31.13 -38.52
CA GLU A 307 8.51 -32.47 -38.02
C GLU A 307 7.46 -33.20 -38.89
N TYR A 308 6.47 -32.47 -39.43
CA TYR A 308 5.35 -33.05 -40.20
C TYR A 308 5.44 -32.75 -41.70
N ARG A 309 6.11 -31.65 -42.07
CA ARG A 309 6.10 -31.09 -43.41
C ARG A 309 6.59 -32.04 -44.50
N GLU A 310 7.62 -32.83 -44.22
CA GLU A 310 8.17 -33.78 -45.21
C GLU A 310 7.17 -34.87 -45.55
N ARG A 311 6.55 -35.47 -44.51
CA ARG A 311 5.49 -36.47 -44.64
C ARG A 311 4.26 -35.90 -45.35
N TYR A 312 3.84 -34.70 -44.96
CA TYR A 312 2.74 -33.99 -45.63
C TYR A 312 3.00 -33.77 -47.12
N ASN A 313 4.20 -33.29 -47.46
CA ASN A 313 4.58 -33.04 -48.85
C ASN A 313 4.73 -34.34 -49.66
N ALA A 314 5.12 -35.46 -49.05
CA ALA A 314 5.19 -36.76 -49.72
C ALA A 314 3.81 -37.26 -50.20
N VAL A 315 2.72 -36.74 -49.65
CA VAL A 315 1.35 -37.04 -50.11
C VAL A 315 0.92 -36.10 -51.23
N PHE A 316 1.18 -34.79 -51.10
CA PHE A 316 0.57 -33.77 -51.96
C PHE A 316 1.51 -33.09 -52.98
N ARG A 317 2.83 -33.27 -52.90
CA ARG A 317 3.81 -32.63 -53.80
C ARG A 317 4.51 -33.59 -54.76
N THR A 318 4.18 -34.88 -54.72
CA THR A 318 4.84 -35.93 -55.51
C THR A 318 4.21 -36.14 -56.89
N ALA A 319 3.55 -35.11 -57.42
CA ALA A 319 3.01 -35.06 -58.79
C ALA A 319 3.72 -33.96 -59.60
#